data_AF-A0A9Q1J812-F1
#
_entry.id   AF-A0A9Q1J812-F1
#
_cell.length_a   1.000
_cell.length_b   1.000
_cell.length_c   1.000
_cell.angle_alpha   90.00
_cell.angle_beta   90.00
_cell.angle_gamma   90.00
#
_symmetry.space_group_name_H-M   'P 1'
#
loop_
_entity.id
_entity.type
_entity.pdbx_description
1 polymer ?
#
loop_
_entity_poly.entity_id
_entity_poly.type
_entity_poly.pdbx_seq_one_letter_code
_entity_poly.pdbx_strand_id
1 'polypeptide(L)'
;MATMLLPPGPNTLHRFTRESLAAVEQRITEEQAKNAKDYQEDLGDVAQLKPRADLEAGKQLPRIFGDIPSGLVGVPLDDIDPFYFNNKRTFIVLNKGKAIFRFTQWAKYVEYTFTGIYTFESLIKMLARGFCIGPFTFLRDPWNWLDFSVIVMAYVTEFVDLGNVSALRTFRVLRALKTISVIPGLKTIVGALIQSVKKLADVMILTVFCLSVFALIGLQLFMGNLRQKCVRSTAHCLNGTRGNDTLFFCNNKTWSSEEHFISDEENYYKVEGAKDALICGNGSDAG
;
A
#
# COMPACT_ATOMS: atom_id res chain seq x y z
N MET A 1 -20.90 -3.88 -42.09
CA MET A 1 -22.12 -4.25 -41.33
C MET A 1 -21.95 -3.75 -39.91
N ALA A 2 -22.74 -2.76 -39.49
CA ALA A 2 -22.64 -2.16 -38.16
C ALA A 2 -23.11 -3.15 -37.09
N THR A 3 -22.17 -3.66 -36.30
CA THR A 3 -22.48 -4.49 -35.13
C THR A 3 -23.09 -3.57 -34.07
N MET A 4 -24.42 -3.60 -33.96
CA MET A 4 -25.18 -2.93 -32.91
C MET A 4 -24.76 -3.53 -31.55
N LEU A 5 -23.84 -2.87 -30.83
CA LEU A 5 -23.45 -3.26 -29.48
C LEU A 5 -24.59 -2.90 -28.53
N LEU A 6 -25.24 -3.92 -27.95
CA LEU A 6 -26.21 -3.75 -26.86
C LEU A 6 -25.65 -2.87 -25.73
N PRO A 7 -26.49 -2.11 -24.99
CA PRO A 7 -26.02 -1.32 -23.87
C PRO A 7 -25.35 -2.25 -22.83
N PRO A 8 -24.09 -1.99 -22.46
CA PRO A 8 -23.36 -2.82 -21.52
C PRO A 8 -24.08 -2.81 -20.17
N GLY A 9 -24.53 -3.98 -19.72
CA GLY A 9 -25.23 -4.15 -18.45
C GLY A 9 -24.29 -4.09 -17.23
N PRO A 10 -24.82 -4.26 -16.01
CA PRO A 10 -24.04 -4.19 -14.76
C PRO A 10 -22.91 -5.24 -14.63
N ASN A 11 -22.90 -6.26 -15.49
CA ASN A 11 -21.90 -7.34 -15.50
C ASN A 11 -20.68 -7.05 -16.39
N THR A 12 -20.53 -5.84 -16.93
CA THR A 12 -19.47 -5.51 -17.91
C THR A 12 -18.10 -5.31 -17.26
N LEU A 13 -18.04 -5.14 -15.94
CA LEU A 13 -16.79 -4.92 -15.21
C LEU A 13 -16.10 -6.25 -14.89
N HIS A 14 -15.11 -6.61 -15.71
CA HIS A 14 -14.28 -7.79 -15.50
C HIS A 14 -12.89 -7.43 -14.99
N ARG A 15 -12.32 -8.32 -14.15
CA ARG A 15 -10.94 -8.22 -13.70
C ARG A 15 -10.00 -8.44 -14.87
N PHE A 16 -8.98 -7.61 -14.98
CA PHE A 16 -7.90 -7.80 -15.95
C PHE A 16 -7.10 -9.06 -15.62
N THR A 17 -7.14 -10.07 -16.49
CA THR A 17 -6.45 -11.36 -16.32
C THR A 17 -5.35 -11.57 -17.36
N ARG A 18 -4.48 -12.58 -17.15
CA ARG A 18 -3.46 -12.94 -18.13
C ARG A 18 -4.07 -13.38 -19.47
N GLU A 19 -5.26 -13.98 -19.42
CA GLU A 19 -6.02 -14.40 -20.60
C GLU A 19 -6.61 -13.20 -21.35
N SER A 20 -7.13 -12.19 -20.64
CA SER A 20 -7.62 -10.96 -21.28
C SER A 20 -6.48 -10.20 -21.98
N LEU A 21 -5.27 -10.18 -21.39
CA LEU A 21 -4.07 -9.62 -22.01
C LEU A 21 -3.64 -10.38 -23.28
N ALA A 22 -3.62 -11.71 -23.25
CA ALA A 22 -3.27 -12.53 -24.42
C ALA A 22 -4.30 -12.36 -25.56
N ALA A 23 -5.59 -12.28 -25.23
CA ALA A 23 -6.65 -12.05 -26.21
C ALA A 23 -6.56 -10.65 -26.86
N VAL A 24 -6.15 -9.62 -26.10
CA VAL A 24 -5.86 -8.28 -26.64
C VAL A 24 -4.64 -8.33 -27.57
N GLU A 25 -3.58 -9.03 -27.19
CA GLU A 25 -2.36 -9.16 -28.02
C GLU A 25 -2.61 -9.88 -29.34
N GLN A 26 -3.41 -10.95 -29.33
CA GLN A 26 -3.83 -11.65 -30.54
C GLN A 26 -4.62 -10.73 -31.48
N ARG A 27 -5.61 -9.99 -30.96
CA ARG A 27 -6.41 -9.04 -31.75
C ARG A 27 -5.57 -7.90 -32.33
N ILE A 28 -4.62 -7.36 -31.58
CA ILE A 28 -3.69 -6.33 -32.08
C ILE A 28 -2.84 -6.88 -33.23
N THR A 29 -2.33 -8.11 -33.09
CA THR A 29 -1.50 -8.74 -34.13
C THR A 29 -2.31 -9.00 -35.40
N GLU A 30 -3.57 -9.42 -35.25
CA GLU A 30 -4.49 -9.61 -36.37
C GLU A 30 -4.88 -8.29 -37.05
N GLU A 31 -5.18 -7.22 -36.30
CA GLU A 31 -5.45 -5.90 -36.86
C GLU A 31 -4.21 -5.30 -37.53
N GLN A 32 -3.02 -5.45 -36.94
CA GLN A 32 -1.76 -5.06 -37.58
C GLN A 32 -1.51 -5.85 -38.87
N ALA A 33 -1.82 -7.15 -38.89
CA ALA A 33 -1.71 -7.98 -40.08
C ALA A 33 -2.76 -7.65 -41.14
N LYS A 34 -3.96 -7.18 -40.75
CA LYS A 34 -4.98 -6.66 -41.67
C LYS A 34 -4.56 -5.29 -42.23
N ASN A 35 -4.14 -4.35 -41.39
CA ASN A 35 -3.66 -3.03 -41.81
C ASN A 35 -2.41 -3.11 -42.69
N ALA A 36 -1.53 -4.11 -42.47
CA ALA A 36 -0.38 -4.36 -43.35
C ALA A 36 -0.78 -4.95 -44.72
N LYS A 37 -1.97 -5.57 -44.82
CA LYS A 37 -2.53 -6.13 -46.07
C LYS A 37 -3.44 -5.15 -46.81
N ASP A 38 -4.01 -4.18 -46.10
CA ASP A 38 -4.97 -3.19 -46.62
C ASP A 38 -4.31 -1.95 -47.27
N TYR A 39 -2.98 -1.96 -47.46
CA TYR A 39 -2.23 -0.84 -48.03
C TYR A 39 -2.40 -0.65 -49.55
N GLN A 40 -3.36 -1.30 -50.19
CA GLN A 40 -3.50 -1.27 -51.65
C GLN A 40 -4.89 -0.94 -52.19
N GLU A 41 -6.00 -0.93 -51.43
CA GLU A 41 -7.29 -0.54 -52.01
C GLU A 41 -8.19 0.25 -51.04
N ASP A 42 -8.51 1.47 -51.51
CA ASP A 42 -9.71 2.28 -51.26
C ASP A 42 -9.58 3.52 -50.37
N LEU A 43 -9.79 4.67 -51.01
CA LEU A 43 -9.92 5.99 -50.41
C LEU A 43 -11.35 6.14 -49.88
N GLY A 44 -11.73 5.31 -48.90
CA GLY A 44 -13.00 5.42 -48.17
C GLY A 44 -12.75 5.96 -46.76
N ASP A 45 -13.58 6.89 -46.29
CA ASP A 45 -13.53 7.43 -44.92
C ASP A 45 -13.58 6.30 -43.87
N VAL A 46 -12.41 5.83 -43.43
CA VAL A 46 -12.30 4.96 -42.26
C VAL A 46 -12.65 5.82 -41.07
N ALA A 47 -13.90 5.72 -40.60
CA ALA A 47 -14.38 6.41 -39.41
C ALA A 47 -13.45 6.08 -38.23
N GLN A 48 -12.56 7.02 -37.92
CA GLN A 48 -11.63 6.91 -36.80
C GLN A 48 -12.48 6.81 -35.53
N LEU A 49 -12.51 5.62 -34.92
CA LEU A 49 -13.26 5.37 -33.69
C LEU A 49 -12.81 6.43 -32.67
N LYS A 50 -13.73 7.20 -32.07
CA LYS A 50 -13.41 8.32 -31.16
C LYS A 50 -13.68 7.88 -29.72
N PRO A 51 -12.83 8.24 -28.73
CA PRO A 51 -13.10 7.93 -27.33
C PRO A 51 -14.44 8.55 -26.90
N ARG A 52 -15.22 7.82 -26.08
CA ARG A 52 -16.47 8.39 -25.57
C ARG A 52 -16.17 9.42 -24.47
N ALA A 53 -16.75 10.61 -24.59
CA ALA A 53 -16.48 11.74 -23.68
C ALA A 53 -16.93 11.48 -22.22
N ASP A 54 -17.89 10.57 -22.02
CA ASP A 54 -18.42 10.15 -20.72
C ASP A 54 -17.51 9.14 -19.99
N LEU A 55 -16.55 8.54 -20.69
CA LEU A 55 -15.61 7.54 -20.15
C LEU A 55 -14.17 8.06 -20.07
N GLU A 56 -13.96 9.38 -20.11
CA GLU A 56 -12.65 9.99 -19.97
C GLU A 56 -12.06 9.82 -18.56
N ALA A 57 -10.73 9.82 -18.46
CA ALA A 57 -10.04 9.70 -17.17
C ALA A 57 -10.43 10.84 -16.22
N GLY A 58 -10.72 10.51 -14.95
CA GLY A 58 -11.15 11.46 -13.93
C GLY A 58 -12.66 11.76 -13.92
N LYS A 59 -13.42 11.28 -14.91
CA LYS A 59 -14.89 11.37 -14.89
C LYS A 59 -15.49 10.27 -14.01
N GLN A 60 -16.70 10.52 -13.51
CA GLN A 60 -17.48 9.53 -12.78
C GLN A 60 -18.09 8.53 -13.77
N LEU A 61 -18.04 7.25 -13.42
CA LEU A 61 -18.66 6.19 -14.19
C LEU A 61 -20.15 6.48 -14.40
N PRO A 62 -20.65 6.45 -15.65
CA PRO A 62 -22.06 6.66 -15.93
C PRO A 62 -22.97 5.70 -15.16
N ARG A 63 -24.16 6.17 -14.75
CA ARG A 63 -25.14 5.39 -13.94
C ARG A 63 -25.59 4.07 -14.59
N ILE A 64 -25.38 3.92 -15.89
CA ILE A 64 -25.73 2.76 -16.71
C ILE A 64 -25.03 1.49 -16.21
N PHE A 65 -23.83 1.62 -15.63
CA PHE A 65 -23.03 0.50 -15.12
C PHE A 65 -23.39 0.07 -13.69
N GLY A 66 -24.35 0.73 -13.02
CA GLY A 66 -24.79 0.36 -11.68
C GLY A 66 -23.76 0.67 -10.57
N ASP A 67 -23.83 -0.10 -9.48
CA ASP A 67 -22.91 0.00 -8.34
C ASP A 67 -21.74 -0.97 -8.48
N ILE A 68 -20.53 -0.50 -8.13
CA ILE A 68 -19.31 -1.29 -8.25
C ILE A 68 -19.29 -2.34 -7.13
N PRO A 69 -19.14 -3.63 -7.43
CA PRO A 69 -18.99 -4.65 -6.40
C PRO A 69 -17.77 -4.35 -5.53
N SER A 70 -17.90 -4.48 -4.21
CA SER A 70 -16.86 -4.09 -3.24
C SER A 70 -15.48 -4.75 -3.47
N GLY A 71 -15.45 -5.94 -4.08
CA GLY A 71 -14.22 -6.67 -4.43
C GLY A 71 -13.49 -6.19 -5.69
N LEU A 72 -14.05 -5.26 -6.47
CA LEU A 72 -13.46 -4.75 -7.73
C LEU A 72 -12.91 -3.32 -7.60
N VAL A 73 -13.09 -2.69 -6.43
CA VAL A 73 -12.55 -1.35 -6.15
C VAL A 73 -11.03 -1.44 -5.97
N GLY A 74 -10.28 -0.58 -6.70
CA GLY A 74 -8.81 -0.58 -6.62
C GLY A 74 -8.13 -1.77 -7.33
N VAL A 75 -8.91 -2.63 -7.98
CA VAL A 75 -8.42 -3.77 -8.77
C VAL A 75 -8.28 -3.34 -10.23
N PRO A 76 -7.24 -3.79 -10.97
CA PRO A 76 -7.16 -3.56 -12.41
C PRO A 76 -8.31 -4.28 -13.13
N LEU A 77 -9.12 -3.51 -13.84
CA LEU A 77 -10.25 -3.97 -14.65
C LEU A 77 -9.92 -3.85 -16.13
N ASP A 78 -10.55 -4.69 -16.94
CA ASP A 78 -10.55 -4.51 -18.39
C ASP A 78 -11.15 -3.15 -18.75
N ASP A 79 -10.67 -2.56 -19.85
CA ASP A 79 -11.22 -1.30 -20.32
C ASP A 79 -12.70 -1.47 -20.69
N ILE A 80 -13.51 -0.43 -20.57
CA ILE A 80 -14.96 -0.51 -20.85
C ILE A 80 -15.25 0.09 -22.23
N ASP A 81 -14.34 0.88 -22.77
CA ASP A 81 -14.52 1.58 -24.03
C ASP A 81 -13.88 0.82 -25.20
N PRO A 82 -14.68 0.30 -26.17
CA PRO A 82 -14.21 -0.36 -27.40
C PRO A 82 -13.09 0.37 -28.14
N PHE A 83 -13.04 1.70 -28.05
CA PHE A 83 -11.96 2.50 -28.64
C PHE A 83 -10.57 2.12 -28.12
N TYR A 84 -10.46 1.83 -26.82
CA TYR A 84 -9.17 1.53 -26.21
C TYR A 84 -8.79 0.05 -26.35
N PHE A 85 -9.76 -0.84 -26.52
CA PHE A 85 -9.52 -2.28 -26.71
C PHE A 85 -8.69 -2.63 -27.95
N ASN A 86 -8.82 -1.85 -29.03
CA ASN A 86 -8.23 -2.22 -30.31
C ASN A 86 -6.77 -1.78 -30.46
N ASN A 87 -6.37 -0.66 -29.84
CA ASN A 87 -5.08 -0.04 -30.15
C ASN A 87 -4.20 0.29 -28.92
N LYS A 88 -4.69 0.07 -27.70
CA LYS A 88 -3.93 0.42 -26.49
C LYS A 88 -4.08 -0.67 -25.44
N ARG A 89 -2.97 -1.23 -24.98
CA ARG A 89 -2.98 -2.12 -23.79
C ARG A 89 -3.25 -1.25 -22.54
N THR A 90 -4.52 -0.97 -22.26
CA THR A 90 -4.98 -0.17 -21.10
C THR A 90 -5.76 -1.02 -20.12
N PHE A 91 -5.65 -0.66 -18.85
CA PHE A 91 -6.53 -1.17 -17.79
C PHE A 91 -7.08 0.02 -17.00
N ILE A 92 -8.24 -0.17 -16.39
CA ILE A 92 -8.91 0.86 -15.60
C ILE A 92 -8.88 0.47 -14.13
N VAL A 93 -8.64 1.44 -13.27
CA VAL A 93 -8.87 1.30 -11.83
C VAL A 93 -10.01 2.22 -11.43
N LEU A 94 -10.99 1.69 -10.70
CA LEU A 94 -12.10 2.45 -10.15
C LEU A 94 -11.91 2.69 -8.65
N ASN A 95 -12.15 3.92 -8.20
CA ASN A 95 -12.21 4.25 -6.77
C ASN A 95 -13.63 4.01 -6.19
N LYS A 96 -13.79 3.99 -4.86
CA LYS A 96 -15.09 3.90 -4.15
C LYS A 96 -16.10 4.96 -4.63
N GLY A 97 -15.61 6.14 -5.03
CA GLY A 97 -16.42 7.21 -5.62
C GLY A 97 -16.71 7.09 -7.13
N LYS A 98 -16.53 5.90 -7.73
CA LYS A 98 -16.75 5.60 -9.16
C LYS A 98 -15.91 6.41 -10.16
N ALA A 99 -14.78 6.98 -9.74
CA ALA A 99 -13.87 7.70 -10.63
C ALA A 99 -13.03 6.73 -11.48
N ILE A 100 -12.92 7.01 -12.78
CA ILE A 100 -12.19 6.20 -13.77
C ILE A 100 -10.73 6.64 -13.85
N PHE A 101 -9.79 5.77 -13.49
CA PHE A 101 -8.35 5.99 -13.71
C PHE A 101 -7.85 5.03 -14.78
N ARG A 102 -7.43 5.56 -15.93
CA ARG A 102 -6.88 4.75 -17.04
C ARG A 102 -5.37 4.72 -16.97
N PHE A 103 -4.80 3.52 -16.90
CA PHE A 103 -3.36 3.31 -16.98
C PHE A 103 -3.03 2.63 -18.29
N THR A 104 -2.07 3.19 -19.01
CA THR A 104 -1.64 2.67 -20.30
C THR A 104 -0.29 1.98 -20.18
N GLN A 105 -0.03 0.95 -20.97
CA GLN A 105 1.29 0.31 -20.99
C GLN A 105 2.42 1.24 -21.47
N TRP A 106 2.12 2.28 -22.26
CA TRP A 106 3.10 3.30 -22.68
C TRP A 106 3.79 3.95 -21.47
N ALA A 107 3.08 4.11 -20.35
CA ALA A 107 3.66 4.66 -19.12
C ALA A 107 4.85 3.82 -18.61
N LYS A 108 4.78 2.48 -18.74
CA LYS A 108 5.90 1.61 -18.39
C LYS A 108 7.09 1.79 -19.32
N TYR A 109 6.86 1.85 -20.64
CA TYR A 109 7.93 2.09 -21.61
C TYR A 109 8.61 3.44 -21.36
N VAL A 110 7.82 4.49 -21.10
CA VAL A 110 8.33 5.81 -20.74
C VAL A 110 9.16 5.76 -19.45
N GLU A 111 8.73 5.00 -18.44
CA GLU A 111 9.46 4.79 -17.20
C GLU A 111 10.80 4.04 -17.40
N TYR A 112 10.84 3.02 -18.27
CA TYR A 112 12.09 2.34 -18.64
C TYR A 112 13.02 3.26 -19.42
N THR A 113 12.49 4.04 -20.37
CA THR A 113 13.27 5.03 -21.13
C THR A 113 13.88 6.07 -20.19
N PHE A 114 13.08 6.61 -19.26
CA PHE A 114 13.60 7.47 -18.21
C PHE A 114 14.55 6.74 -17.28
N THR A 115 14.41 5.45 -17.00
CA THR A 115 15.40 4.75 -16.17
C THR A 115 16.73 4.62 -16.92
N GLY A 116 16.69 4.21 -18.19
CA GLY A 116 17.87 4.08 -19.05
C GLY A 116 18.63 5.38 -19.25
N ILE A 117 17.94 6.51 -19.48
CA ILE A 117 18.59 7.83 -19.61
C ILE A 117 19.42 8.17 -18.38
N TYR A 118 18.92 7.88 -17.18
CA TYR A 118 19.59 8.25 -15.92
C TYR A 118 20.66 7.25 -15.52
N THR A 119 20.49 5.98 -15.88
CA THR A 119 21.58 5.00 -15.83
C THR A 119 22.75 5.49 -16.68
N PHE A 120 22.47 5.97 -17.89
CA PHE A 120 23.49 6.48 -18.80
C PHE A 120 24.14 7.78 -18.28
N GLU A 121 23.34 8.73 -17.80
CA GLU A 121 23.85 9.95 -17.16
C GLU A 121 24.75 9.64 -15.95
N SER A 122 24.32 8.71 -15.09
CA SER A 122 25.09 8.29 -13.91
C SER A 122 26.37 7.57 -14.29
N LEU A 123 26.32 6.70 -15.31
CA LEU A 123 27.48 5.99 -15.85
C LEU A 123 28.52 6.96 -16.42
N ILE A 124 28.10 7.96 -17.21
CA ILE A 124 29.00 8.98 -17.74
C ILE A 124 29.67 9.76 -16.61
N LYS A 125 28.88 10.20 -15.61
CA LYS A 125 29.43 10.92 -14.44
C LYS A 125 30.41 10.06 -13.66
N MET A 126 30.13 8.77 -13.51
CA MET A 126 30.97 7.80 -12.81
C MET A 126 32.29 7.56 -13.54
N LEU A 127 32.26 7.48 -14.87
CA LEU A 127 33.47 7.37 -15.71
C LEU A 127 34.28 8.67 -15.73
N ALA A 128 33.63 9.84 -15.78
CA ALA A 128 34.30 11.14 -15.84
C ALA A 128 34.94 11.57 -14.50
N ARG A 129 34.30 11.24 -13.37
CA ARG A 129 34.75 11.64 -12.02
C ARG A 129 35.51 10.54 -11.27
N GLY A 130 35.49 9.30 -11.78
CA GLY A 130 36.02 8.13 -11.10
C GLY A 130 35.07 7.57 -10.03
N PHE A 131 35.10 6.25 -9.84
CA PHE A 131 34.18 5.52 -8.97
C PHE A 131 34.43 5.81 -7.48
N CYS A 132 35.67 5.60 -7.01
CA CYS A 132 36.04 5.72 -5.58
C CYS A 132 37.44 6.28 -5.30
N ILE A 133 38.33 6.40 -6.29
CA ILE A 133 39.76 6.71 -6.07
C ILE A 133 40.08 8.06 -6.71
N GLY A 134 40.04 9.11 -5.88
CA GLY A 134 40.43 10.47 -6.26
C GLY A 134 39.72 11.55 -5.40
N PRO A 135 40.26 12.78 -5.33
CA PRO A 135 39.66 13.89 -4.59
C PRO A 135 38.32 14.38 -5.18
N PHE A 136 38.02 14.07 -6.45
CA PHE A 136 36.79 14.46 -7.17
C PHE A 136 35.86 13.26 -7.45
N THR A 137 35.64 12.40 -6.46
CA THR A 137 34.89 11.13 -6.62
C THR A 137 33.37 11.32 -6.74
N PHE A 138 32.72 10.51 -7.60
CA PHE A 138 31.27 10.45 -7.82
C PHE A 138 30.43 10.35 -6.52
N LEU A 139 30.85 9.54 -5.55
CA LEU A 139 30.10 9.28 -4.32
C LEU A 139 30.14 10.38 -3.24
N ARG A 140 30.89 11.47 -3.43
CA ARG A 140 30.98 12.55 -2.42
C ARG A 140 29.73 13.43 -2.38
N ASP A 141 29.00 13.52 -3.50
CA ASP A 141 27.74 14.25 -3.60
C ASP A 141 26.56 13.38 -3.12
N PRO A 142 25.86 13.73 -2.02
CA PRO A 142 24.77 12.92 -1.48
C PRO A 142 23.59 12.75 -2.45
N TRP A 143 23.39 13.73 -3.34
CA TRP A 143 22.39 13.67 -4.41
C TRP A 143 22.67 12.56 -5.41
N ASN A 144 23.95 12.34 -5.68
CA ASN A 144 24.38 11.36 -6.64
C ASN A 144 24.40 9.94 -6.03
N TRP A 145 24.53 9.84 -4.69
CA TRP A 145 24.26 8.61 -3.96
C TRP A 145 22.77 8.21 -4.00
N LEU A 146 21.87 9.19 -3.90
CA LEU A 146 20.43 8.97 -4.08
C LEU A 146 20.12 8.46 -5.50
N ASP A 147 20.68 9.10 -6.53
CA ASP A 147 20.49 8.67 -7.93
C ASP A 147 20.98 7.23 -8.16
N PHE A 148 22.17 6.90 -7.65
CA PHE A 148 22.71 5.54 -7.74
C PHE A 148 21.84 4.52 -7.00
N SER A 149 21.38 4.84 -5.78
CA SER A 149 20.51 3.98 -4.98
C SER A 149 19.18 3.70 -5.69
N VAL A 150 18.55 4.72 -6.28
CA VAL A 150 17.30 4.56 -7.05
C VAL A 150 17.50 3.69 -8.29
N ILE A 151 18.61 3.85 -9.01
CA ILE A 151 18.94 3.02 -10.17
C ILE A 151 19.15 1.57 -9.74
N VAL A 152 20.03 1.31 -8.76
CA VAL A 152 20.26 -0.05 -8.25
C VAL A 152 18.95 -0.69 -7.81
N MET A 153 18.11 0.04 -7.09
CA MET A 153 16.83 -0.48 -6.63
C MET A 153 15.85 -0.77 -7.77
N ALA A 154 15.82 0.09 -8.80
CA ALA A 154 14.99 -0.14 -9.98
C ALA A 154 15.38 -1.43 -10.71
N TYR A 155 16.68 -1.68 -10.89
CA TYR A 155 17.19 -2.92 -11.49
C TYR A 155 16.90 -4.13 -10.58
N VAL A 156 17.14 -4.04 -9.28
CA VAL A 156 16.83 -5.14 -8.35
C VAL A 156 15.35 -5.53 -8.42
N THR A 157 14.43 -4.56 -8.45
CA THR A 157 12.98 -4.86 -8.56
C THR A 157 12.55 -5.46 -9.90
N GLU A 158 13.40 -5.41 -10.91
CA GLU A 158 13.13 -5.88 -12.28
C GLU A 158 13.77 -7.24 -12.56
N PHE A 159 15.00 -7.45 -12.10
CA PHE A 159 15.76 -8.68 -12.31
C PHE A 159 15.43 -9.78 -11.30
N VAL A 160 14.69 -9.44 -10.24
CA VAL A 160 14.41 -10.33 -9.13
C VAL A 160 12.91 -10.56 -8.99
N ASP A 161 12.41 -11.60 -9.67
CA ASP A 161 11.07 -12.18 -9.43
C ASP A 161 11.10 -13.05 -8.16
N LEU A 162 11.43 -12.44 -7.01
CA LEU A 162 11.25 -13.10 -5.72
C LEU A 162 9.75 -13.08 -5.40
N GLY A 163 9.12 -14.25 -5.50
CA GLY A 163 7.74 -14.46 -5.09
C GLY A 163 7.43 -13.98 -3.65
N ASN A 164 6.15 -13.74 -3.39
CA ASN A 164 5.48 -13.39 -2.12
C ASN A 164 6.09 -12.37 -1.12
N VAL A 165 7.23 -11.74 -1.40
CA VAL A 165 7.73 -10.60 -0.61
C VAL A 165 6.98 -9.34 -1.01
N SER A 166 5.82 -9.11 -0.38
CA SER A 166 4.98 -7.92 -0.55
C SER A 166 5.78 -6.60 -0.43
N ALA A 167 6.87 -6.61 0.35
CA ALA A 167 7.78 -5.47 0.53
C ALA A 167 8.54 -5.03 -0.73
N LEU A 168 8.81 -5.93 -1.69
CA LEU A 168 9.49 -5.54 -2.94
C LEU A 168 8.63 -4.62 -3.81
N ARG A 169 7.30 -4.72 -3.67
CA ARG A 169 6.35 -3.87 -4.39
C ARG A 169 6.40 -2.41 -3.90
N THR A 170 6.65 -2.19 -2.61
CA THR A 170 6.78 -0.83 -2.03
C THR A 170 8.01 -0.09 -2.53
N PHE A 171 9.07 -0.78 -2.94
CA PHE A 171 10.27 -0.12 -3.47
C PHE A 171 10.06 0.56 -4.82
N ARG A 172 9.02 0.20 -5.58
CA ARG A 172 8.64 0.92 -6.80
C ARG A 172 8.29 2.39 -6.52
N VAL A 173 7.83 2.70 -5.31
CA VAL A 173 7.53 4.07 -4.87
C VAL A 173 8.80 4.93 -4.77
N LEU A 174 9.97 4.32 -4.53
CA LEU A 174 11.24 5.04 -4.49
C LEU A 174 11.61 5.66 -5.84
N ARG A 175 11.06 5.18 -6.96
CA ARG A 175 11.24 5.80 -8.28
C ARG A 175 10.68 7.23 -8.32
N ALA A 176 9.71 7.58 -7.46
CA ALA A 176 9.21 8.95 -7.31
C ALA A 176 10.23 9.90 -6.65
N LEU A 177 11.20 9.39 -5.87
CA LEU A 177 12.27 10.20 -5.28
C LEU A 177 13.22 10.76 -6.33
N LYS A 178 13.27 10.17 -7.53
CA LYS A 178 14.03 10.67 -8.69
C LYS A 178 13.64 12.09 -9.08
N THR A 179 12.39 12.48 -8.85
CA THR A 179 11.93 13.86 -9.11
C THR A 179 12.68 14.89 -8.24
N ILE A 180 13.13 14.49 -7.04
CA ILE A 180 13.91 15.33 -6.13
C ILE A 180 15.28 15.66 -6.71
N SER A 181 15.93 14.70 -7.36
CA SER A 181 17.26 14.91 -7.96
C SER A 181 17.22 15.61 -9.32
N VAL A 182 16.09 15.57 -10.03
CA VAL A 182 15.89 16.25 -11.32
C VAL A 182 15.64 17.74 -11.16
N ILE A 183 14.78 18.11 -10.22
CA ILE A 183 14.31 19.49 -10.08
C ILE A 183 15.27 20.25 -9.15
N PRO A 184 16.04 21.23 -9.64
CA PRO A 184 17.02 21.94 -8.81
C PRO A 184 16.36 22.69 -7.64
N GLY A 185 15.13 23.20 -7.82
CA GLY A 185 14.36 23.82 -6.73
C GLY A 185 14.02 22.86 -5.58
N LEU A 186 13.80 21.57 -5.88
CA LEU A 186 13.43 20.58 -4.88
C LEU A 186 14.64 20.16 -4.02
N LYS A 187 15.85 20.17 -4.59
CA LYS A 187 17.11 19.98 -3.84
C LYS A 187 17.30 21.03 -2.76
N THR A 188 17.01 22.29 -3.08
CA THR A 188 17.12 23.40 -2.12
C THR A 188 16.14 23.24 -0.95
N ILE A 189 14.90 22.85 -1.23
CA ILE A 189 13.88 22.63 -0.20
C ILE A 189 14.28 21.50 0.74
N VAL A 190 14.69 20.35 0.19
CA VAL A 190 15.12 19.20 1.00
C VAL A 190 16.40 19.51 1.77
N GLY A 191 17.33 20.27 1.18
CA GLY A 191 18.53 20.76 1.88
C GLY A 191 18.17 21.65 3.07
N ALA A 192 17.23 22.58 2.90
CA ALA A 192 16.73 23.44 3.98
C ALA A 192 16.02 22.62 5.06
N LEU A 193 15.21 21.63 4.69
CA LEU A 193 14.57 20.69 5.63
C LEU A 193 15.62 19.94 6.47
N ILE A 194 16.62 19.35 5.83
CA ILE A 194 17.70 18.61 6.52
C ILE A 194 18.49 19.55 7.44
N GLN A 195 18.74 20.79 7.01
CA GLN A 195 19.40 21.79 7.85
C GLN A 195 18.56 22.16 9.08
N SER A 196 17.25 22.29 8.92
CA SER A 196 16.32 22.54 10.03
C SER A 196 16.33 21.39 11.04
N VAL A 197 16.34 20.13 10.58
CA VAL A 197 16.45 18.96 11.46
C VAL A 197 17.76 18.98 12.26
N LYS A 198 18.89 19.34 11.64
CA LYS A 198 20.17 19.47 12.34
C LYS A 198 20.15 20.54 13.43
N LYS A 199 19.44 21.65 13.22
CA LYS A 199 19.27 22.70 14.25
C LYS A 199 18.36 22.26 15.40
N LEU A 200 17.38 21.40 15.12
CA LEU A 200 16.49 20.83 16.13
C LEU A 200 17.08 19.61 16.86
N ALA A 201 18.23 19.09 16.42
CA ALA A 201 18.83 17.89 17.00
C ALA A 201 19.11 18.04 18.50
N ASP A 202 19.54 19.22 18.95
CA ASP A 202 19.78 19.51 20.37
C ASP A 202 18.49 19.44 21.20
N VAL A 203 17.41 20.07 20.70
CA VAL A 203 16.07 20.00 21.31
C VAL A 203 15.54 18.56 21.31
N MET A 204 15.79 17.79 20.25
CA MET A 204 15.41 16.38 20.22
C MET A 204 16.15 15.56 21.27
N ILE A 205 17.45 15.79 21.48
CA ILE A 205 18.25 15.10 22.51
C ILE A 205 17.71 15.44 23.90
N LEU A 206 17.47 16.72 24.20
CA LEU A 206 16.89 17.15 25.47
C LEU A 206 15.51 16.51 25.71
N THR A 207 14.69 16.45 24.66
CA THR A 207 13.34 15.85 24.74
C THR A 207 13.42 14.37 25.03
N VAL A 208 14.29 13.62 24.34
CA VAL A 208 14.49 12.18 24.57
C VAL A 208 15.02 11.93 25.98
N PHE A 209 15.93 12.75 26.48
CA PHE A 209 16.43 12.67 27.85
C PHE A 209 15.32 12.92 28.89
N CYS A 210 14.51 13.96 28.68
CA CYS A 210 13.41 14.29 29.58
C CYS A 210 12.35 13.17 29.61
N LEU A 211 11.97 12.67 28.43
CA LEU A 211 11.03 11.55 28.31
C LEU A 211 11.59 10.25 28.92
N SER A 212 12.90 10.00 28.84
CA SER A 212 13.49 8.81 29.45
C SER A 212 13.47 8.86 30.98
N VAL A 213 13.73 10.02 31.58
CA VAL A 213 13.60 10.21 33.04
C VAL A 213 12.16 10.00 33.49
N PHE A 214 11.19 10.63 32.82
CA PHE A 214 9.78 10.42 33.14
C PHE A 214 9.33 8.97 32.89
N ALA A 215 9.86 8.29 31.87
CA ALA A 215 9.58 6.89 31.61
C ALA A 215 10.11 5.98 32.73
N LEU A 216 11.30 6.26 33.29
CA LEU A 216 11.84 5.49 34.41
C LEU A 216 11.02 5.69 35.70
N ILE A 217 10.64 6.93 35.99
CA ILE A 217 9.76 7.25 37.12
C ILE A 217 8.39 6.59 36.92
N GLY A 218 7.81 6.72 35.73
CA GLY A 218 6.52 6.13 35.39
C GLY A 218 6.55 4.60 35.43
N LEU A 219 7.63 3.97 34.99
CA LEU A 219 7.80 2.53 35.09
C LEU A 219 7.81 2.07 36.55
N GLN A 220 8.54 2.76 37.44
CA GLN A 220 8.59 2.40 38.86
C GLN A 220 7.24 2.62 39.57
N LEU A 221 6.54 3.71 39.26
CA LEU A 221 5.27 4.04 39.90
C LEU A 221 4.10 3.17 39.41
N PHE A 222 4.07 2.85 38.11
CA PHE A 222 2.93 2.21 37.48
C PHE A 222 3.20 0.77 37.02
N MET A 223 4.29 0.15 37.49
CA MET A 223 4.63 -1.23 37.13
C MET A 223 3.47 -2.17 37.47
N GLY A 224 2.87 -2.79 36.46
CA GLY A 224 1.80 -3.77 36.64
C GLY A 224 0.45 -3.21 37.10
N ASN A 225 0.30 -1.91 37.34
CA ASN A 225 -0.97 -1.34 37.82
C ASN A 225 -2.08 -1.41 36.75
N LEU A 226 -1.71 -1.21 35.47
CA LEU A 226 -2.64 -1.35 34.33
C LEU A 226 -3.07 -2.81 34.05
N ARG A 227 -2.46 -3.80 34.73
CA ARG A 227 -2.88 -5.22 34.64
C ARG A 227 -3.90 -5.61 35.70
N GLN A 228 -4.13 -4.76 36.71
CA GLN A 228 -5.11 -5.03 37.75
C GLN A 228 -6.50 -5.10 37.11
N LYS A 229 -7.23 -6.18 37.39
CA LYS A 229 -8.58 -6.43 36.88
C LYS A 229 -9.46 -6.87 38.03
N CYS A 230 -10.72 -6.49 37.97
CA CYS A 230 -11.70 -6.94 38.95
C CYS A 230 -12.22 -8.33 38.56
N VAL A 231 -11.87 -9.31 39.39
CA VAL A 231 -12.26 -10.71 39.21
C VAL A 231 -13.40 -11.03 40.17
N ARG A 232 -14.35 -11.84 39.72
CA ARG A 232 -15.45 -12.28 40.57
C ARG A 232 -14.96 -13.11 41.76
N SER A 233 -15.57 -12.94 42.93
CA SER A 233 -15.18 -13.67 44.14
C SER A 233 -15.52 -15.16 44.05
N THR A 234 -14.55 -16.02 44.42
CA THR A 234 -14.72 -17.49 44.54
C THR A 234 -15.59 -17.87 45.74
N ALA A 235 -15.81 -16.97 46.70
CA ALA A 235 -16.60 -17.22 47.91
C ALA A 235 -18.07 -17.58 47.61
N HIS A 236 -18.66 -17.05 46.54
CA HIS A 236 -20.04 -17.41 46.14
C HIS A 236 -20.13 -18.86 45.63
N CYS A 237 -19.01 -19.47 45.23
CA CYS A 237 -18.98 -20.83 44.71
C CYS A 237 -18.60 -21.89 45.76
N LEU A 238 -18.05 -21.47 46.91
CA LEU A 238 -17.61 -22.36 47.98
C LEU A 238 -18.63 -22.37 49.14
N ASN A 239 -19.75 -23.07 48.95
CA ASN A 239 -20.68 -23.36 50.06
C ASN A 239 -20.13 -24.48 50.96
N GLY A 240 -19.16 -24.15 51.82
CA GLY A 240 -18.92 -24.87 53.08
C GLY A 240 -18.32 -26.29 53.04
N THR A 241 -18.05 -26.92 51.90
CA THR A 241 -17.34 -28.21 51.84
C THR A 241 -15.97 -28.07 51.23
N ARG A 242 -14.97 -27.85 52.11
CA ARG A 242 -13.55 -27.97 51.76
C ARG A 242 -13.21 -29.46 51.63
N GLY A 243 -13.57 -30.05 50.49
CA GLY A 243 -13.00 -31.32 50.06
C GLY A 243 -11.52 -31.12 49.73
N ASN A 244 -10.68 -32.11 50.01
CA ASN A 244 -9.24 -32.08 49.73
C ASN A 244 -8.89 -32.07 48.23
N ASP A 245 -9.88 -31.98 47.34
CA ASP A 245 -9.73 -32.00 45.89
C ASP A 245 -9.61 -30.56 45.36
N THR A 246 -8.61 -30.30 44.51
CA THR A 246 -8.33 -28.97 43.94
C THR A 246 -9.37 -28.49 42.92
N LEU A 247 -10.39 -29.31 42.63
CA LEU A 247 -11.42 -29.06 41.63
C LEU A 247 -12.69 -28.49 42.29
N PHE A 248 -13.15 -27.33 41.83
CA PHE A 248 -14.41 -26.74 42.28
C PHE A 248 -15.32 -26.38 41.11
N PHE A 249 -16.63 -26.50 41.34
CA PHE A 249 -17.65 -26.19 40.35
C PHE A 249 -18.20 -24.79 40.59
N CYS A 250 -18.14 -23.92 39.58
CA CYS A 250 -18.55 -22.52 39.67
C CYS A 250 -19.04 -22.05 38.30
N ASN A 251 -20.18 -21.35 38.26
CA ASN A 251 -20.78 -20.87 37.00
C ASN A 251 -21.01 -21.96 35.94
N ASN A 252 -21.51 -23.12 36.34
CA ASN A 252 -21.79 -24.20 35.40
C ASN A 252 -20.55 -24.76 34.68
N LYS A 253 -19.33 -24.48 35.19
CA LYS A 253 -18.04 -25.00 34.72
C LYS A 253 -17.23 -25.55 35.91
N THR A 254 -16.43 -26.57 35.65
CA THR A 254 -15.48 -27.15 36.61
C THR A 254 -14.12 -26.51 36.44
N TRP A 255 -13.54 -26.01 37.53
CA TRP A 255 -12.25 -25.33 37.55
C TRP A 255 -11.21 -26.20 38.25
N SER A 256 -10.03 -26.33 37.63
CA SER A 256 -8.93 -27.19 38.12
C SER A 256 -8.14 -26.59 39.27
N SER A 257 -8.15 -25.26 39.39
CA SER A 257 -7.48 -24.49 40.44
C SER A 257 -8.08 -23.08 40.53
N GLU A 258 -7.85 -22.40 41.65
CA GLU A 258 -8.25 -20.99 41.82
C GLU A 258 -7.48 -20.05 40.88
N GLU A 259 -6.21 -20.35 40.57
CA GLU A 259 -5.41 -19.59 39.60
C GLU A 259 -6.01 -19.66 38.19
N HIS A 260 -6.47 -20.84 37.76
CA HIS A 260 -7.14 -21.00 36.46
C HIS A 260 -8.42 -20.16 36.40
N PHE A 261 -9.20 -20.14 37.48
CA PHE A 261 -10.39 -19.31 37.58
C PHE A 261 -10.08 -17.81 37.51
N ILE A 262 -9.04 -17.35 38.21
CA ILE A 262 -8.61 -15.94 38.23
C ILE A 262 -8.04 -15.50 36.88
N SER A 263 -7.37 -16.39 36.14
CA SER A 263 -6.76 -16.06 34.85
C SER A 263 -7.76 -15.96 33.69
N ASP A 264 -8.95 -16.55 33.83
CA ASP A 264 -9.94 -16.66 32.75
C ASP A 264 -10.66 -15.34 32.48
N GLU A 265 -10.77 -14.97 31.20
CA GLU A 265 -11.36 -13.71 30.78
C GLU A 265 -12.87 -13.60 31.02
N GLU A 266 -13.58 -14.72 31.15
CA GLU A 266 -15.01 -14.73 31.45
C GLU A 266 -15.31 -14.27 32.89
N ASN A 267 -14.33 -14.40 33.79
CA ASN A 267 -14.48 -14.03 35.20
C ASN A 267 -14.08 -12.58 35.48
N TYR A 268 -13.59 -11.86 34.47
CA TYR A 268 -13.29 -10.43 34.57
C TYR A 268 -14.55 -9.57 34.46
N TYR A 269 -14.65 -8.57 35.31
CA TYR A 269 -15.72 -7.57 35.22
C TYR A 269 -15.53 -6.67 33.98
N LYS A 270 -16.53 -6.66 33.10
CA LYS A 270 -16.58 -5.81 31.90
C LYS A 270 -17.82 -4.92 31.98
N VAL A 271 -17.64 -3.63 31.73
CA VAL A 271 -18.75 -2.67 31.62
C VAL A 271 -19.53 -2.94 30.34
N GLU A 272 -20.85 -2.73 30.34
CA GLU A 272 -21.69 -2.94 29.16
C GLU A 272 -21.18 -2.14 27.95
N GLY A 273 -20.88 -2.84 26.86
CA GLY A 273 -20.34 -2.25 25.63
C GLY A 273 -18.81 -2.06 25.58
N ALA A 274 -18.09 -2.33 26.66
CA ALA A 274 -16.62 -2.28 26.67
C ALA A 274 -15.99 -3.57 26.09
N LYS A 275 -14.91 -3.42 25.32
CA LYS A 275 -14.15 -4.56 24.79
C LYS A 275 -13.20 -5.16 25.83
N ASP A 276 -12.61 -4.29 26.65
CA ASP A 276 -11.61 -4.65 27.65
C ASP A 276 -12.23 -4.74 29.07
N ALA A 277 -11.58 -5.48 29.95
CA ALA A 277 -11.94 -5.56 31.37
C ALA A 277 -11.69 -4.23 32.10
N LEU A 278 -12.51 -3.93 33.11
CA LEU A 278 -12.33 -2.75 33.93
C LEU A 278 -11.08 -2.90 34.81
N ILE A 279 -10.26 -1.84 34.85
CA ILE A 279 -9.12 -1.73 35.75
C ILE A 279 -9.63 -1.28 37.12
N CYS A 280 -9.16 -1.92 38.18
CA CYS A 280 -9.49 -1.52 39.54
C CYS A 280 -8.25 -1.52 40.44
N GLY A 281 -8.33 -0.84 41.58
CA GLY A 281 -7.22 -0.71 42.51
C GLY A 281 -7.65 -0.72 43.97
N ASN A 282 -6.73 -1.12 44.86
CA ASN A 282 -7.00 -1.18 46.31
C ASN A 282 -6.80 0.19 47.02
N GLY A 283 -6.44 1.24 46.29
CA GLY A 283 -6.27 2.58 46.85
C GLY A 283 -7.61 3.21 47.20
N SER A 284 -7.66 4.03 48.26
CA SER A 284 -8.90 4.68 48.72
C SER A 284 -9.53 5.60 47.65
N ASP A 285 -8.69 6.17 46.79
CA ASP A 285 -9.09 7.02 45.67
C ASP A 285 -9.17 6.25 44.33
N ALA A 286 -8.92 4.93 44.34
CA ALA A 286 -9.06 4.07 43.17
C ALA A 286 -10.48 3.49 43.10
N GLY A 287 -10.91 3.16 41.87
CA GLY A 287 -12.19 2.50 41.59
C GLY A 287 -12.10 0.98 41.55
#